data_AF-A0A521VMD1-F1
#
_entry.id   AF-A0A521VMD1-F1
#
_cell.length_a   1.000
_cell.length_b   1.000
_cell.length_c   1.000
_cell.angle_alpha   90.00
_cell.angle_beta   90.00
_cell.angle_gamma   90.00
#
_symmetry.space_group_name_H-M   'P 1'
#
loop_
_entity.id
_entity.type
_entity.pdbx_description
1 polymer ?
#
loop_
_entity_poly.entity_id
_entity_poly.type
_entity_poly.pdbx_seq_one_letter_code
_entity_poly.pdbx_strand_id
1 'polypeptide(L)' 'MTLKPGDLVRTPTGRTAVVDDIRKDGKRDLHYIDGGRDQVALDPELLTLITSCAPQRWTKRTL' A
#
# COMPACT_ATOMS: atom_id res chain seq x y z
N MET A 1 1.56 11.19 8.40
CA MET A 1 0.49 10.51 7.62
C MET A 1 0.67 9.01 7.82
N THR A 2 -0.39 8.26 8.13
CA THR A 2 -0.30 6.82 8.35
C THR A 2 -0.78 6.08 7.11
N LEU A 3 0.16 5.51 6.34
CA LEU A 3 -0.14 4.62 5.21
C LEU A 3 -0.73 3.31 5.72
N LYS A 4 -1.82 2.88 5.10
CA LYS A 4 -2.58 1.66 5.45
C LYS A 4 -2.54 0.66 4.31
N PRO A 5 -2.73 -0.65 4.59
CA PRO A 5 -2.97 -1.65 3.56
C PRO A 5 -4.12 -1.22 2.65
N GLY A 6 -3.93 -1.37 1.34
CA GLY A 6 -4.83 -0.93 0.28
C GLY A 6 -4.58 0.50 -0.23
N ASP A 7 -3.74 1.30 0.44
CA ASP A 7 -3.37 2.63 -0.07
C ASP A 7 -2.48 2.51 -1.32
N LEU A 8 -2.75 3.36 -2.30
CA LEU A 8 -2.01 3.44 -3.55
C LEU A 8 -0.94 4.53 -3.41
N VAL A 9 0.32 4.11 -3.51
CA VAL A 9 1.49 4.92 -3.22
C VAL A 9 2.42 4.98 -4.43
N ARG A 10 3.19 6.06 -4.52
CA ARG A 10 4.31 6.21 -5.44
C ARG A 10 5.60 5.95 -4.70
N THR A 11 6.39 5.04 -5.25
CA THR A 11 7.74 4.74 -4.78
C THR A 11 8.74 5.78 -5.30
N PRO A 12 9.92 5.92 -4.66
CA PRO A 12 10.94 6.88 -5.10
C PRO A 12 11.52 6.57 -6.49
N THR A 13 11.34 5.35 -6.99
CA THR A 13 11.69 4.97 -8.37
C THR A 13 10.70 5.52 -9.40
N GLY A 14 9.63 6.20 -8.95
CA GLY A 14 8.57 6.73 -9.79
C GLY A 14 7.49 5.72 -10.15
N ARG A 15 7.61 4.46 -9.71
CA ARG A 15 6.62 3.40 -9.92
C ARG A 15 5.48 3.47 -8.93
N THR A 16 4.31 3.02 -9.37
CA THR A 16 3.09 2.97 -8.54
C THR A 16 2.94 1.59 -7.93
N ALA A 17 2.67 1.55 -6.63
CA ALA A 17 2.45 0.33 -5.88
C ALA A 17 1.26 0.46 -4.92
N VAL A 18 0.72 -0.67 -4.49
CA VAL A 18 -0.29 -0.76 -3.43
C VAL A 18 0.38 -1.27 -2.17
N VAL A 19 0.05 -0.68 -1.03
CA VAL A 19 0.45 -1.22 0.28
C VAL A 19 -0.31 -2.52 0.51
N ASP A 20 0.40 -3.62 0.59
CA ASP A 20 -0.17 -4.95 0.82
C ASP A 20 -0.32 -5.21 2.33
N ASP A 21 0.74 -4.96 3.10
CA ASP A 21 0.74 -5.11 4.56
C ASP A 21 1.73 -4.17 5.25
N ILE A 22 1.64 -4.09 6.58
CA ILE A 22 2.57 -3.37 7.45
C ILE A 22 3.33 -4.38 8.30
N ARG A 23 4.65 -4.45 8.09
CA ARG A 23 5.54 -5.29 8.88
C ARG A 23 5.69 -4.79 10.31
N LYS A 24 6.10 -5.71 11.20
CA LYS A 24 6.36 -5.41 12.62
C LYS A 24 7.48 -4.38 12.85
N ASP A 25 8.42 -4.27 11.91
CA ASP A 25 9.51 -3.29 11.93
C ASP A 25 9.07 -1.90 11.44
N GLY A 26 7.80 -1.73 11.05
CA GLY A 26 7.30 -0.47 10.52
C GLY A 26 7.58 -0.28 9.02
N LYS A 27 8.06 -1.28 8.29
CA LYS A 27 8.10 -1.21 6.83
C LYS A 27 6.76 -1.57 6.21
N ARG A 28 6.51 -1.07 5.00
CA ARG A 28 5.30 -1.34 4.22
C ARG A 28 5.68 -2.31 3.12
N ASP A 29 5.05 -3.48 3.12
CA ASP A 29 5.14 -4.39 2.00
C ASP A 29 4.26 -3.83 0.88
N LEU A 30 4.85 -3.72 -0.30
CA LEU A 30 4.24 -3.10 -1.47
C LEU A 30 4.17 -4.08 -2.61
N HIS A 31 3.10 -4.00 -3.38
CA HIS A 31 2.91 -4.73 -4.62
C HIS A 31 2.83 -3.74 -5.79
N TYR A 32 3.72 -3.85 -6.76
CA TYR A 32 3.71 -2.95 -7.93
C TYR A 32 2.54 -3.26 -8.88
N ILE A 33 1.88 -2.22 -9.38
CA ILE A 33 0.70 -2.36 -10.25
C ILE A 33 1.10 -2.53 -11.73
N ASP A 34 2.36 -2.25 -12.06
CA ASP A 34 2.90 -2.27 -13.44
C ASP A 34 3.17 -3.68 -14.00
N GLY A 35 2.57 -4.71 -13.40
CA GLY A 35 2.61 -6.09 -13.89
C GLY A 35 3.83 -6.90 -13.41
N GLY A 36 4.73 -6.30 -12.63
CA GLY A 36 5.77 -7.03 -11.92
C GLY A 36 5.22 -7.78 -10.72
N ARG A 37 5.58 -9.06 -10.54
CA ARG A 37 5.28 -9.83 -9.31
C ARG A 37 6.23 -9.48 -8.15
N ASP A 38 6.88 -8.32 -8.22
CA ASP A 38 7.89 -7.93 -7.26
C ASP A 38 7.20 -7.34 -6.03
N GLN A 39 7.32 -8.03 -4.90
CA GLN A 39 6.95 -7.49 -3.60
C GLN A 39 8.18 -6.85 -2.97
N VAL A 40 8.05 -5.61 -2.50
CA VAL A 40 9.16 -4.90 -1.84
C VAL A 40 8.72 -4.32 -0.51
N ALA A 41 9.61 -4.39 0.47
CA ALA A 41 9.43 -3.72 1.76
C ALA A 41 10.14 -2.37 1.73
N LEU A 42 9.39 -1.27 1.87
CA LEU A 42 9.94 0.07 1.91
C LEU A 42 9.48 0.85 3.15
N ASP A 43 10.33 1.78 3.57
CA ASP A 43 10.00 2.70 4.66
C ASP A 43 8.88 3.67 4.22
N PRO A 44 7.88 3.92 5.08
CA PRO A 44 6.72 4.73 4.71
C PRO A 44 7.08 6.19 4.40
N GLU A 45 8.20 6.69 4.90
CA GLU A 45 8.68 8.06 4.63
C GLU A 45 9.13 8.26 3.19
N LEU A 46 9.52 7.19 2.50
CA LEU A 46 9.92 7.22 1.09
C LEU A 46 8.72 7.14 0.15
N LEU A 47 7.53 6.89 0.68
CA LEU A 47 6.33 6.62 -0.11
C LEU A 47 5.44 7.85 -0.16
N THR A 48 5.07 8.24 -1.37
CA THR A 48 4.13 9.34 -1.59
C THR A 48 2.74 8.75 -1.77
N LEU A 49 1.81 9.08 -0.88
CA LEU A 49 0.41 8.68 -1.03
C LEU A 49 -0.19 9.35 -2.28
N ILE A 50 -0.64 8.55 -3.25
CA ILE A 50 -1.35 9.04 -4.44
C ILE A 50 -2.85 9.03 -4.16
N THR A 51 -3.35 7.91 -3.66
CA THR A 51 -4.77 7.70 -3.40
C THR A 51 -4.89 6.82 -2.18
N SER A 52 -5.57 7.31 -1.14
CA SER A 52 -5.96 6.44 -0.04
C SER A 52 -7.22 5.69 -0.45
N CYS A 53 -7.16 4.37 -0.42
CA CYS A 53 -8.38 3.59 -0.48
C CYS A 53 -9.04 3.79 0.87
N ALA A 54 -10.05 4.67 0.94
CA ALA A 54 -10.90 4.75 2.11
C ALA A 54 -11.31 3.32 2.46
N PRO A 55 -11.18 2.87 3.73
CA PRO A 55 -11.46 1.49 4.08
C PRO A 55 -12.82 1.19 3.51
N GLN A 56 -12.87 0.30 2.51
CA GLN A 56 -14.15 -0.17 2.01
C GLN A 56 -14.81 -0.73 3.27
N ARG A 57 -15.83 -0.01 3.77
CA ARG A 57 -16.78 -0.56 4.73
C ARG A 57 -17.36 -1.75 3.99
N TRP A 58 -16.73 -2.92 4.15
CA TRP A 58 -17.40 -4.18 3.91
C TRP A 58 -18.48 -4.21 4.97
N THR A 59 -19.64 -3.63 4.63
CA THR A 59 -20.89 -3.93 5.29
C THR A 59 -21.00 -5.43 5.15
N LYS A 60 -20.60 -6.18 6.19
CA LYS A 60 -20.87 -7.60 6.30
C LYS A 60 -22.37 -7.73 6.09
N ARG A 61 -22.76 -8.12 4.88
CA ARG A 61 -24.14 -8.44 4.57
C ARG A 61 -24.35 -9.81 5.18
N THR A 62 -24.74 -9.80 6.45
CA THR A 62 -25.19 -10.99 7.17
C THR A 62 -26.35 -11.56 6.36
N LEU A 63 -26.13 -12.71 5.72
CA LEU A 63 -27.19 -13.57 5.20
C LEU A 63 -27.83 -14.30 6.38
#